data_AF-A0A7V8X522-F1
#
_entry.id   AF-A0A7V8X522-F1
#
_cell.length_a   1.000
_cell.length_b   1.000
_cell.length_c   1.000
_cell.angle_alpha   90.00
_cell.angle_beta   90.00
_cell.angle_gamma   90.00
#
_symmetry.space_group_name_H-M   'P 1'
#
loop_
_entity.id
_entity.type
_entity.pdbx_description
1 polymer ?
#
loop_
_entity_poly.entity_id
_entity_poly.type
_entity_poly.pdbx_seq_one_letter_code
_entity_poly.pdbx_strand_id
1 'polypeptide(L)'
;MAHSNVRVDPRTHAALRELSAQQHRPIGQVVSYAFETYREEVLWQELEVGLARLKADPVAWQGYQDGTAFWDTLSGDGLENEEPFPFTH
;
A
#
# COMPACT_ATOMS: atom_id res chain seq x y z
N MET A 1 10.24 24.53 4.55
CA MET A 1 9.79 23.23 5.11
C MET A 1 9.53 23.42 6.59
N ALA A 2 8.38 22.96 7.10
CA ALA A 2 8.09 23.01 8.52
C ALA A 2 8.87 21.89 9.24
N HIS A 3 9.42 22.17 10.42
CA HIS A 3 10.05 21.17 11.27
C HIS A 3 9.23 21.05 12.55
N SER A 4 9.04 19.83 13.03
CA SER A 4 8.37 19.52 14.28
C SER A 4 9.25 18.62 15.12
N ASN A 5 9.14 18.76 16.45
CA ASN A 5 9.87 17.92 17.39
C ASN A 5 8.88 16.98 18.08
N VAL A 6 9.14 15.68 18.01
CA VAL A 6 8.35 14.64 18.68
C VAL A 6 9.21 14.05 19.80
N ARG A 7 8.64 13.92 20.99
CA ARG A 7 9.30 13.23 22.10
C ARG A 7 9.19 11.72 21.87
N VAL A 8 10.34 11.05 21.90
CA VAL A 8 10.45 9.58 21.89
C VAL A 8 11.27 9.15 23.09
N ASP A 9 11.15 7.89 23.49
CA ASP A 9 12.00 7.37 24.55
C ASP A 9 13.47 7.27 24.10
N PRO A 10 14.43 7.29 25.05
CA PRO A 10 15.86 7.29 24.72
C PRO A 10 16.33 6.07 23.91
N ARG A 11 15.70 4.90 24.09
CA ARG A 11 16.05 3.67 23.37
C ARG A 11 15.62 3.77 21.91
N THR A 12 14.41 4.27 21.64
CA THR A 12 13.95 4.53 20.26
C THR A 12 14.84 5.55 19.57
N HIS A 13 15.21 6.65 20.24
CA HIS A 13 16.12 7.63 19.67
C HIS A 13 17.49 7.01 19.32
N ALA A 14 18.03 6.15 20.20
CA ALA A 14 19.30 5.46 19.93
C ALA A 14 19.20 4.55 18.70
N ALA A 15 18.11 3.78 18.57
CA ALA A 15 17.87 2.92 17.40
C ALA A 15 17.72 3.72 16.10
N LEU A 16 16.99 4.84 16.13
CA LEU A 16 16.86 5.75 14.98
C LEU A 16 18.22 6.31 14.53
N ARG A 17 19.07 6.67 15.49
CA ARG A 17 20.42 7.15 15.20
C ARG A 17 21.30 6.07 14.58
N GLU A 18 21.19 4.84 15.06
CA GLU A 18 21.90 3.69 14.49
C GLU A 18 21.44 3.42 13.04
N LEU A 19 20.13 3.35 12.80
CA LEU A 19 19.57 3.18 11.46
C LEU A 19 19.97 4.31 10.51
N SER A 20 19.97 5.54 10.99
CA SER A 20 20.44 6.71 10.25
C SER A 20 21.89 6.56 9.81
N ALA A 21 22.78 6.08 10.69
CA ALA A 21 24.17 5.82 10.38
C ALA A 21 24.34 4.68 9.38
N GLN A 22 23.63 3.56 9.57
CA GLN A 22 23.69 2.39 8.68
C GLN A 22 23.21 2.72 7.26
N GLN A 23 22.11 3.47 7.14
CA GLN A 23 21.50 3.81 5.86
C GLN A 23 22.07 5.07 5.21
N HIS A 24 22.97 5.79 5.90
CA HIS A 24 23.49 7.09 5.48
C HIS A 24 22.38 8.10 5.15
N ARG A 25 21.31 8.10 5.96
CA ARG A 25 20.13 8.96 5.80
C ARG A 25 19.88 9.77 7.06
N PRO A 26 19.40 11.02 6.98
CA PRO A 26 18.97 11.77 8.15
C PRO A 26 17.87 11.03 8.94
N ILE A 27 17.88 11.12 10.26
CA ILE A 27 16.85 10.50 11.14
C ILE A 27 15.42 10.84 10.67
N GLY A 28 15.17 12.08 10.24
CA GLY A 28 13.86 12.47 9.71
C GLY A 28 13.42 11.63 8.50
N GLN A 29 14.32 11.31 7.58
CA GLN A 29 14.01 10.44 6.44
C GLN A 29 13.82 8.98 6.86
N VAL A 30 14.59 8.50 7.85
CA VAL A 30 14.38 7.16 8.43
C VAL A 30 12.99 7.05 9.06
N VAL A 31 12.58 8.06 9.82
CA VAL A 31 11.24 8.13 10.42
C VAL A 31 10.16 8.19 9.34
N SER A 32 10.30 9.05 8.32
CA SER A 32 9.33 9.13 7.23
C SER A 32 9.18 7.80 6.50
N TYR A 33 10.30 7.13 6.18
CA TYR A 33 10.27 5.84 5.53
C TYR A 33 9.58 4.77 6.40
N ALA A 34 9.98 4.66 7.67
CA ALA A 34 9.37 3.70 8.60
C ALA A 34 7.86 3.96 8.79
N PHE A 35 7.45 5.23 8.82
CA PHE A 35 6.04 5.60 8.91
C PHE A 35 5.25 5.18 7.67
N GLU A 36 5.77 5.42 6.47
CA GLU A 36 5.08 4.99 5.24
C GLU A 36 4.96 3.47 5.16
N THR A 37 6.01 2.73 5.53
CA THR A 37 5.93 1.25 5.60
C THR A 37 4.84 0.80 6.59
N TYR A 38 4.81 1.36 7.80
CA TYR A 38 3.78 1.03 8.78
C TYR A 38 2.37 1.41 8.27
N ARG A 39 2.23 2.55 7.59
CA ARG A 39 0.96 3.00 7.02
C ARG A 39 0.46 2.04 5.94
N GLU A 40 1.35 1.54 5.08
CA GLU A 40 1.02 0.53 4.08
C GLU A 40 0.59 -0.79 4.73
N GLU A 41 1.30 -1.24 5.76
CA GLU A 41 0.93 -2.45 6.52
C GLU A 41 -0.48 -2.33 7.13
N VAL A 42 -0.79 -1.19 7.76
CA VAL A 42 -2.12 -0.93 8.33
C VAL A 42 -3.19 -0.90 7.24
N LEU A 43 -2.92 -0.26 6.10
CA LEU A 43 -3.84 -0.23 4.97
C LEU A 43 -4.19 -1.65 4.48
N TRP A 44 -3.18 -2.51 4.32
CA TRP A 44 -3.40 -3.89 3.89
C TRP A 44 -4.23 -4.68 4.91
N GLN A 45 -3.95 -4.53 6.20
CA GLN A 45 -4.74 -5.18 7.26
C GLN A 45 -6.21 -4.73 7.25
N GLU A 46 -6.46 -3.43 7.09
CA GLU A 46 -7.82 -2.90 7.00
C GLU A 46 -8.55 -3.39 5.75
N LEU A 47 -7.85 -3.46 4.61
CA LEU A 47 -8.39 -4.00 3.37
C LEU A 47 -8.76 -5.48 3.52
N GLU A 48 -7.89 -6.30 4.11
CA GLU A 48 -8.16 -7.72 4.35
C GLU A 48 -9.40 -7.91 5.22
N VAL A 49 -9.52 -7.14 6.30
CA VAL A 49 -10.70 -7.16 7.18
C VAL A 49 -11.95 -6.73 6.42
N GLY A 50 -11.87 -5.66 5.63
CA GLY A 50 -12.98 -5.17 4.80
C GLY A 50 -13.43 -6.20 3.77
N LEU A 51 -12.48 -6.84 3.09
CA LEU A 51 -12.74 -7.88 2.09
C LEU A 51 -13.33 -9.12 2.74
N ALA A 52 -12.85 -9.53 3.91
CA ALA A 52 -13.44 -10.66 4.65
C ALA A 52 -14.89 -10.38 5.03
N ARG A 53 -15.22 -9.16 5.48
CA ARG A 53 -16.59 -8.73 5.77
C ARG A 53 -17.46 -8.75 4.51
N LEU A 54 -16.95 -8.23 3.39
CA LEU A 54 -17.65 -8.24 2.11
C LEU A 54 -17.98 -9.68 1.66
N LYS A 55 -16.99 -10.58 1.70
CA LYS A 55 -17.16 -11.99 1.32
C LYS A 55 -18.11 -12.77 2.22
N ALA A 56 -18.24 -12.37 3.48
CA ALA A 56 -19.15 -13.00 4.43
C ALA A 56 -20.63 -12.61 4.21
N ASP A 57 -20.90 -11.55 3.43
CA ASP A 57 -22.24 -11.16 2.98
C ASP A 57 -22.47 -11.68 1.56
N PRO A 58 -23.27 -12.75 1.36
CA PRO A 58 -23.45 -13.35 0.03
C PRO A 58 -24.10 -12.41 -0.99
N VAL A 59 -24.97 -11.49 -0.55
CA VAL A 59 -25.65 -10.55 -1.46
C VAL A 59 -24.68 -9.48 -1.92
N ALA A 60 -23.94 -8.89 -0.98
CA ALA A 60 -22.94 -7.88 -1.31
C ALA A 60 -21.78 -8.48 -2.13
N TRP A 61 -21.36 -9.70 -1.82
CA TRP A 61 -20.31 -10.41 -2.56
C TRP A 61 -20.74 -10.70 -3.99
N GLN A 62 -21.95 -11.19 -4.22
CA GLN A 62 -22.47 -11.42 -5.58
C GLN A 62 -22.51 -10.12 -6.38
N GLY A 63 -22.99 -9.02 -5.79
CA GLY A 63 -22.99 -7.71 -6.46
C GLY A 63 -21.60 -7.22 -6.84
N TYR A 64 -20.59 -7.43 -5.98
CA TYR A 64 -19.19 -7.14 -6.32
C TYR A 64 -18.70 -7.99 -7.50
N GLN A 65 -18.95 -9.30 -7.49
CA GLN A 65 -18.53 -10.22 -8.54
C GLN A 65 -19.18 -9.89 -9.89
N ASP A 66 -20.48 -9.59 -9.89
CA ASP A 66 -21.21 -9.20 -11.10
C ASP A 66 -20.63 -7.90 -11.69
N GLY A 67 -20.32 -6.94 -10.82
CA GLY A 67 -19.64 -5.71 -11.20
C GLY A 67 -18.24 -5.95 -11.78
N THR A 68 -17.42 -6.76 -11.12
CA THR A 68 -16.08 -7.14 -11.63
C THR A 68 -16.20 -7.82 -13.00
N ALA A 69 -17.11 -8.79 -13.15
CA ALA A 69 -17.29 -9.50 -14.40
C ALA A 69 -17.71 -8.55 -15.55
N PHE A 70 -18.60 -7.59 -15.28
CA PHE A 70 -18.97 -6.57 -16.26
C PHE A 70 -17.77 -5.73 -16.71
N TRP A 71 -16.95 -5.25 -15.78
CA TRP A 71 -15.75 -4.47 -16.11
C TRP A 71 -14.69 -5.30 -16.84
N ASP A 72 -14.52 -6.57 -16.46
CA ASP A 72 -13.62 -7.49 -17.15
C ASP A 72 -14.01 -7.68 -18.61
N THR A 73 -15.32 -7.68 -18.94
CA THR A 73 -15.76 -7.75 -20.34
C THR A 73 -15.39 -6.53 -21.18
N LEU A 74 -15.18 -5.38 -20.54
CA LEU A 74 -14.79 -4.13 -21.20
C LEU A 74 -13.26 -3.93 -21.23
N SER A 75 -12.48 -4.84 -20.63
CA SER A 75 -11.03 -4.67 -20.47
C SER A 75 -10.23 -4.58 -21.79
N GLY A 76 -10.76 -5.15 -22.88
CA GLY A 76 -10.17 -5.10 -24.22
C GLY A 76 -10.83 -4.10 -25.17
N ASP A 77 -11.87 -3.40 -24.73
CA ASP A 77 -12.59 -2.40 -25.54
C ASP A 77 -11.66 -1.22 -25.85
N GLY A 78 -11.48 -0.91 -27.15
CA GLY A 78 -10.59 0.13 -27.65
C GLY A 78 -9.12 -0.28 -27.85
N LEU A 79 -8.76 -1.53 -27.56
CA LEU A 79 -7.40 -2.08 -27.78
C LEU A 79 -7.37 -3.12 -28.92
N GLU A 80 -8.43 -3.25 -29.71
CA GLU A 80 -8.60 -4.36 -30.68
C GLU A 80 -7.57 -4.36 -31.82
N ASN A 81 -6.89 -3.22 -32.03
CA ASN A 81 -5.88 -3.04 -33.07
C ASN A 81 -4.49 -2.71 -32.51
N GLU A 82 -4.31 -2.76 -31.19
CA GLU A 82 -2.99 -2.56 -30.59
C GLU A 82 -2.18 -3.86 -30.64
N GLU A 83 -0.92 -3.76 -31.05
CA GLU A 83 0.00 -4.91 -30.93
C GLU A 83 0.20 -5.24 -29.45
N PRO A 84 0.22 -6.53 -29.07
CA PRO A 84 0.45 -6.94 -27.69
C PRO A 84 1.73 -6.32 -27.13
N PHE A 85 1.68 -5.83 -25.89
CA PHE A 85 2.85 -5.26 -25.23
C PHE A 85 4.00 -6.28 -25.23
N PRO A 86 5.21 -5.91 -25.68
CA PRO A 86 6.31 -6.86 -25.80
C PRO A 86 6.81 -7.28 -24.42
N PHE A 87 6.47 -8.49 -23.98
CA PHE A 87 7.10 -9.12 -22.82
C PHE A 87 8.44 -9.75 -23.26
N THR A 88 9.54 -9.01 -23.10
CA THR A 88 10.88 -9.61 -23.11
C THR A 88 11.10 -10.37 -21.80
N HIS A 89 11.30 -11.69 -21.91
CA HIS A 89 11.81 -12.56 -20.83
C HIS A 89 13.28 -12.31 -20.54
#